data_AF-A0A3C1YK62-F1
#
_entry.id   AF-A0A3C1YK62-F1
#
_cell.length_a   1.000
_cell.length_b   1.000
_cell.length_c   1.000
_cell.angle_alpha   90.00
_cell.angle_beta   90.00
_cell.angle_gamma   90.00
#
_symmetry.space_group_name_H-M   'P 1'
#
loop_
_entity.id
_entity.type
_entity.pdbx_description
1 polymer ?
#
loop_
_entity_poly.entity_id
_entity_poly.type
_entity_poly.pdbx_seq_one_letter_code
_entity_poly.pdbx_strand_id
1 'polypeptide(L)'
;MKTLYLECNMGAAGDMLTAALLELHDDPEGFVERFNKIGIPGVEMRKEQAEKCGIHGTHINIFVNGEEEGEEMQAHEHHNDHDHEHHHDHDHDDHDHEHHHDHGDHDHDHHDHDDHEHHHDHDDHDHEHHHHH
;
A
#
# COMPACT_ATOMS: atom_id res chain seq x y z
N MET A 1 5.55 -33.63 -18.06
CA MET A 1 6.11 -32.35 -17.58
C MET A 1 5.01 -31.68 -16.76
N LYS A 2 5.30 -31.21 -15.55
CA LYS A 2 4.37 -30.37 -14.77
C LYS A 2 4.82 -28.92 -14.94
N THR A 3 3.91 -28.02 -15.27
CA THR A 3 4.19 -26.59 -15.49
C THR A 3 3.45 -25.79 -14.44
N LEU A 4 4.16 -24.89 -13.75
CA LEU A 4 3.58 -23.90 -12.85
C LEU A 4 3.47 -22.57 -13.62
N TYR A 5 2.31 -21.92 -13.55
CA TYR A 5 2.08 -20.59 -14.10
C TYR A 5 1.84 -19.61 -12.94
N LEU A 6 2.55 -18.49 -12.96
CA LEU A 6 2.44 -17.43 -11.95
C LEU A 6 2.00 -16.15 -12.67
N GLU A 7 0.84 -15.62 -12.31
CA GLU A 7 0.37 -14.32 -12.79
C GLU A 7 0.80 -13.23 -11.81
N CYS A 8 1.91 -12.57 -12.10
CA CYS A 8 2.51 -11.56 -11.21
C CYS A 8 2.23 -10.12 -11.70
N ASN A 9 1.05 -9.84 -12.24
CA ASN A 9 0.71 -8.53 -12.79
C ASN A 9 0.84 -7.37 -11.78
N MET A 10 0.68 -7.67 -10.48
CA MET A 10 0.85 -6.73 -9.36
C MET A 10 2.14 -6.98 -8.56
N GLY A 11 3.06 -7.79 -9.10
CA GLY A 11 4.22 -8.30 -8.36
C GLY A 11 3.93 -9.55 -7.53
N ALA A 12 4.96 -10.08 -6.89
CA ALA A 12 4.87 -11.19 -5.95
C ALA A 12 5.82 -10.92 -4.77
N ALA A 13 5.30 -10.96 -3.55
CA ALA A 13 6.12 -10.86 -2.36
C ALA A 13 7.01 -12.12 -2.23
N GLY A 14 8.26 -11.92 -1.85
CA GLY A 14 9.28 -12.98 -1.88
C GLY A 14 8.99 -14.11 -0.89
N ASP A 15 8.54 -13.75 0.30
CA ASP A 15 8.05 -14.63 1.35
C ASP A 15 6.85 -15.48 0.90
N MET A 16 5.84 -14.86 0.29
CA MET A 16 4.63 -15.54 -0.20
C MET A 16 4.95 -16.47 -1.36
N LEU A 17 5.79 -16.05 -2.30
CA LEU A 17 6.23 -16.90 -3.41
C LEU A 17 7.06 -18.07 -2.90
N THR A 18 7.97 -17.84 -1.96
CA THR A 18 8.79 -18.89 -1.35
C THR A 18 7.91 -19.88 -0.60
N ALA A 19 6.92 -19.41 0.17
CA ALA A 19 5.96 -20.26 0.85
C ALA A 19 5.18 -21.15 -0.12
N ALA A 20 4.63 -20.56 -1.18
CA ALA A 20 3.87 -21.29 -2.19
C ALA A 20 4.71 -22.37 -2.90
N LEU A 21 5.96 -22.05 -3.25
CA LEU A 21 6.88 -23.03 -3.86
C LEU A 21 7.31 -24.11 -2.85
N LEU A 22 7.46 -23.74 -1.58
CA LEU A 22 7.83 -24.68 -0.52
C LEU A 22 6.71 -25.68 -0.25
N GLU A 23 5.44 -25.27 -0.29
CA GLU A 23 4.30 -26.18 -0.15
C GLU A 23 4.18 -27.17 -1.32
N LEU A 24 4.68 -26.81 -2.50
CA LEU A 24 4.77 -27.71 -3.66
C LEU A 24 5.97 -28.66 -3.62
N HIS A 25 6.92 -28.43 -2.71
CA HIS A 25 8.13 -29.23 -2.60
C HIS A 25 7.85 -30.57 -1.93
N ASP A 26 8.46 -31.66 -2.42
CA ASP A 26 8.24 -33.02 -1.88
C ASP A 26 8.73 -33.19 -0.42
N ASP A 27 9.62 -32.29 0.03
CA ASP A 27 10.24 -32.27 1.36
C ASP A 27 10.41 -30.83 1.86
N PRO A 28 9.33 -30.18 2.35
CA PRO A 28 9.36 -28.80 2.82
C PRO A 28 10.28 -28.59 4.03
N GLU A 29 10.17 -29.47 5.03
CA GLU A 29 10.94 -29.40 6.27
C GLU A 29 12.43 -29.56 6.00
N GLY A 30 12.82 -30.54 5.19
CA GLY A 30 14.22 -30.73 4.83
C GLY A 30 14.77 -29.60 3.97
N PHE A 31 13.94 -28.89 3.18
CA PHE A 31 14.38 -27.67 2.49
C PHE A 31 14.75 -26.57 3.50
N VAL A 32 13.89 -26.30 4.48
CA VAL A 32 14.16 -25.29 5.53
C VAL A 32 15.44 -25.65 6.31
N GLU A 33 15.59 -26.93 6.68
CA GLU A 33 16.81 -27.40 7.33
C GLU A 33 18.06 -27.18 6.46
N ARG A 34 17.99 -27.50 5.16
CA ARG A 34 19.13 -27.33 4.24
C ARG A 34 19.47 -25.85 4.05
N PHE A 35 18.47 -24.98 3.94
CA PHE A 35 18.66 -23.54 3.84
C PHE A 35 19.41 -23.01 5.07
N ASN A 36 18.95 -23.34 6.27
CA ASN A 36 19.58 -22.90 7.52
C ASN A 36 21.01 -23.49 7.70
N LYS A 37 21.31 -24.63 7.06
CA LYS A 37 22.66 -25.24 7.05
C LYS A 37 23.64 -24.59 6.07
N ILE A 38 23.21 -23.65 5.21
CA ILE A 38 24.11 -22.89 4.31
C ILE A 38 25.16 -22.11 5.13
N GLY A 39 24.83 -21.76 6.38
CA GLY A 39 25.78 -21.16 7.31
C GLY A 39 25.94 -19.64 7.12
N ILE A 40 24.88 -18.96 6.67
CA ILE A 40 24.84 -17.50 6.67
C ILE A 40 24.72 -17.04 8.14
N PRO A 41 25.74 -16.36 8.70
CA PRO A 41 25.74 -16.02 10.13
C PRO A 41 24.56 -15.14 10.49
N GLY A 42 23.87 -15.50 11.58
CA GLY A 42 22.74 -14.74 12.10
C GLY A 42 21.45 -14.86 11.28
N VAL A 43 21.45 -15.55 10.12
CA VAL A 43 20.25 -15.69 9.29
C VAL A 43 19.55 -17.02 9.57
N GLU A 44 18.25 -16.95 9.84
CA GLU A 44 17.39 -18.11 10.06
C GLU A 44 16.10 -17.97 9.26
N MET A 45 15.79 -18.96 8.43
CA MET A 45 14.48 -19.11 7.80
C MET A 45 13.55 -19.92 8.69
N ARG A 46 12.33 -19.42 8.90
CA ARG A 46 11.24 -20.11 9.58
C ARG A 46 10.03 -20.25 8.67
N LYS A 47 9.39 -21.42 8.76
CA LYS A 47 8.11 -21.72 8.13
C LYS A 47 7.03 -21.63 9.19
N GLU A 48 6.04 -20.78 8.97
CA GLU A 48 4.95 -20.53 9.92
C GLU A 48 3.59 -20.75 9.25
N GLN A 49 2.62 -21.21 10.01
CA GLN A 49 1.23 -21.26 9.55
C GLN A 49 0.58 -19.91 9.82
N ALA A 50 -0.10 -19.38 8.81
CA ALA A 50 -0.79 -18.11 8.89
C ALA A 50 -2.27 -18.28 8.52
N GLU A 51 -3.13 -17.54 9.21
CA GLU A 51 -4.55 -17.42 8.86
C GLU A 51 -4.91 -15.93 8.79
N LYS A 52 -5.44 -15.49 7.65
CA LYS A 52 -5.91 -14.12 7.48
C LYS A 52 -7.28 -14.13 6.83
N CYS A 53 -8.26 -13.53 7.51
CA CYS A 53 -9.65 -13.50 7.04
C CYS A 53 -10.24 -14.89 6.74
N GLY A 54 -9.86 -15.92 7.50
CA GLY A 54 -10.30 -17.31 7.29
C GLY A 54 -9.50 -18.08 6.24
N ILE A 55 -8.56 -17.43 5.55
CA ILE A 55 -7.70 -18.06 4.55
C ILE A 55 -6.43 -18.55 5.24
N HIS A 56 -6.23 -19.87 5.20
CA HIS A 56 -5.05 -20.52 5.75
C HIS A 56 -3.96 -20.59 4.69
N GLY A 57 -2.70 -20.42 5.10
CA GLY A 57 -1.55 -20.58 4.24
C GLY A 57 -0.25 -20.68 5.04
N THR A 58 0.84 -20.92 4.33
CA THR A 58 2.18 -20.84 4.90
C THR A 58 2.77 -19.44 4.70
N HIS A 59 3.48 -18.96 5.70
CA HIS A 59 4.30 -17.75 5.66
C HIS A 59 5.76 -18.13 5.90
N ILE A 60 6.67 -17.45 5.21
CA ILE A 60 8.11 -17.65 5.36
C ILE A 60 8.70 -16.39 5.96
N ASN A 61 9.29 -16.52 7.14
CA ASN A 61 9.97 -15.42 7.81
C ASN A 61 11.47 -15.65 7.79
N ILE A 62 12.21 -14.58 7.49
CA ILE A 62 13.66 -14.54 7.64
C ILE A 62 13.97 -13.73 8.89
N PHE A 63 14.79 -14.29 9.76
CA PHE A 63 15.31 -13.60 10.92
C PHE A 63 16.79 -13.28 10.70
N VAL A 64 17.20 -12.07 11.06
CA VAL A 64 18.60 -11.63 11.08
C VAL A 64 18.97 -11.29 12.52
N ASN A 65 19.92 -12.02 13.09
CA ASN A 65 20.31 -11.94 14.49
C ASN A 65 19.15 -12.08 15.50
N GLY A 66 18.10 -12.80 15.11
CA GLY A 66 16.91 -13.04 15.94
C GLY A 66 15.80 -12.00 15.78
N GLU A 67 15.99 -10.98 14.95
CA GLU A 67 14.98 -9.99 14.58
C GLU A 67 14.39 -10.34 13.21
N GLU A 68 13.07 -10.21 13.04
CA GLU A 68 12.38 -10.50 11.77
C GLU A 68 12.74 -9.46 10.72
N GLU A 69 13.10 -9.91 9.51
CA GLU A 69 13.40 -9.00 8.41
C GLU A 69 12.20 -8.10 8.12
N GLY A 70 12.43 -6.80 8.03
CA GLY A 70 11.36 -5.83 7.82
C GLY A 70 11.92 -4.49 7.35
N GLU A 71 11.04 -3.59 6.92
CA GLU A 71 11.41 -2.28 6.39
C GLU A 71 12.22 -1.44 7.42
N GLU A 72 12.03 -1.66 8.71
CA GLU A 72 12.77 -0.98 9.78
C GLU A 72 14.27 -1.31 9.80
N MET A 73 14.69 -2.49 9.33
CA MET A 73 16.13 -2.82 9.20
C MET A 73 16.83 -2.06 8.07
N GLN A 74 16.07 -1.47 7.14
CA GLN A 74 16.60 -0.62 6.08
C GLN A 74 16.71 0.85 6.53
N ALA A 75 16.16 1.20 7.70
CA ALA A 75 16.21 2.55 8.27
C ALA A 75 17.53 2.84 9.01
N HIS A 76 18.66 2.35 8.49
CA HIS A 76 19.96 2.87 8.90
C HIS A 76 20.08 4.35 8.53
N GLU A 77 19.70 5.20 9.49
CA GLU A 77 20.29 6.49 9.83
C GLU A 77 20.71 7.38 8.64
N HIS A 78 19.73 8.01 7.99
CA HIS A 78 19.95 9.35 7.44
C HIS A 78 19.79 10.38 8.57
N HIS A 79 20.69 10.34 9.56
CA HIS A 79 20.91 11.47 10.46
C HIS A 79 21.70 12.55 9.70
N ASN A 80 21.10 13.11 8.65
CA ASN A 80 21.55 14.37 8.07
C ASN A 80 20.89 15.48 8.87
N ASP A 81 21.51 15.75 10.01
CA ASP A 81 21.35 16.99 10.76
C ASP A 81 21.88 18.13 9.87
N HIS A 82 21.01 18.63 9.00
CA HIS A 82 21.22 19.86 8.26
C HIS A 82 20.17 20.86 8.74
N ASP A 83 20.49 21.47 9.88
CA ASP A 83 19.95 22.75 10.30
C ASP A 83 20.29 23.78 9.21
N HIS A 84 19.37 23.96 8.28
CA HIS A 84 19.38 25.09 7.36
C HIS A 84 18.45 26.16 7.91
N GLU A 85 18.97 26.98 8.82
CA GLU A 85 18.40 28.29 9.15
C GLU A 85 18.40 29.15 7.87
N HIS A 86 17.30 29.13 7.14
CA HIS A 86 17.03 30.12 6.10
C HIS A 86 16.42 31.36 6.73
N HIS A 87 17.29 32.25 7.22
CA HIS A 87 16.94 33.63 7.54
C HIS A 87 16.65 34.37 6.23
N HIS A 88 15.39 34.41 5.82
CA HIS A 88 14.92 35.32 4.78
C HIS A 88 14.42 36.60 5.46
N ASP A 89 15.33 37.55 5.61
CA ASP A 89 15.00 38.94 5.87
C ASP A 89 14.52 39.55 4.54
N HIS A 90 13.22 39.79 4.44
CA HIS A 90 12.63 40.53 3.33
C HIS A 90 11.99 41.81 3.88
N ASP A 91 12.80 42.86 3.94
CA ASP A 91 12.33 44.25 3.88
C ASP A 91 11.48 44.40 2.61
N HIS A 92 10.17 44.56 2.80
CA HIS A 92 9.27 45.02 1.74
C HIS A 92 8.99 46.51 1.99
N ASP A 93 9.77 47.33 1.28
CA ASP A 93 9.52 48.75 1.06
C ASP A 93 8.13 48.98 0.44
N ASP A 94 7.48 50.02 0.96
CA ASP A 94 6.26 50.65 0.47
C ASP A 94 6.25 50.84 -1.05
N HIS A 95 5.24 50.27 -1.71
CA HIS A 95 4.68 50.87 -2.93
C HIS A 95 3.17 50.65 -3.00
N ASP A 96 2.45 51.66 -2.48
CA ASP A 96 1.07 51.98 -2.83
C ASP A 96 0.92 52.14 -4.35
N HIS A 97 0.07 51.33 -4.96
CA HIS A 97 -0.53 51.64 -6.25
C HIS A 97 -2.04 51.37 -6.23
N GLU A 98 -2.77 52.42 -5.81
CA GLU A 98 -4.17 52.64 -6.16
C GLU A 98 -4.32 52.78 -7.68
N HIS A 99 -5.16 51.93 -8.31
CA HIS A 99 -5.77 52.25 -9.59
C HIS A 99 -7.26 51.92 -9.57
N HIS A 100 -8.03 52.99 -9.69
CA HIS A 100 -9.48 53.07 -9.56
C HIS A 100 -10.07 53.50 -10.91
N HIS A 101 -10.95 52.65 -11.47
CA HIS A 101 -12.05 52.87 -12.45
C HIS A 101 -11.70 53.32 -13.89
N ASP A 102 -12.51 53.14 -14.95
CA ASP A 102 -13.97 52.95 -15.08
C ASP A 102 -14.40 52.39 -16.48
N HIS A 103 -15.69 52.00 -16.57
CA HIS A 103 -16.48 51.17 -17.50
C HIS A 103 -16.45 51.34 -19.05
N GLY A 104 -16.83 50.25 -19.72
CA GLY A 104 -17.47 50.22 -21.05
C GLY A 104 -18.48 49.06 -21.15
N ASP A 105 -19.74 49.41 -21.37
CA ASP A 105 -20.95 48.57 -21.49
C ASP A 105 -20.79 47.28 -22.31
N HIS A 106 -21.28 46.16 -21.78
CA HIS A 106 -21.96 45.13 -22.57
C HIS A 106 -23.02 44.42 -21.74
N ASP A 107 -24.28 44.80 -21.99
CA ASP A 107 -25.49 44.01 -21.72
C ASP A 107 -25.33 42.59 -22.28
N HIS A 108 -25.56 41.56 -21.46
CA HIS A 108 -26.22 40.33 -21.91
C HIS A 108 -27.01 39.68 -20.76
N ASP A 109 -28.30 39.51 -21.07
CA ASP A 109 -29.38 38.95 -20.28
C ASP A 109 -29.10 37.60 -19.61
N HIS A 110 -29.76 37.42 -18.48
CA HIS A 110 -29.97 36.16 -17.77
C HIS A 110 -30.77 35.15 -18.61
N HIS A 111 -30.42 33.86 -18.53
CA HIS A 111 -31.45 32.81 -18.44
C HIS A 111 -31.00 31.59 -17.64
N ASP A 112 -31.93 31.20 -16.77
CA ASP A 112 -32.05 30.11 -15.82
C ASP A 112 -31.64 28.68 -16.24
N HIS A 113 -31.27 27.93 -15.20
CA HIS A 113 -31.58 26.53 -14.88
C HIS A 113 -31.91 25.54 -16.03
N ASP A 114 -31.15 24.44 -16.07
CA ASP A 114 -31.74 23.11 -16.24
C ASP A 114 -31.01 22.06 -15.41
N ASP A 115 -31.80 21.40 -14.56
CA ASP A 115 -31.52 20.21 -13.77
C ASP A 115 -31.18 19.01 -14.68
N HIS A 116 -30.14 18.26 -14.35
CA HIS A 116 -30.00 16.88 -14.83
C HIS A 116 -29.61 15.94 -13.68
N GLU A 117 -30.68 15.56 -12.98
CA GLU A 117 -31.09 14.21 -12.58
C GLU A 117 -30.05 13.18 -12.10
N HIS A 118 -30.24 12.82 -10.84
CA HIS A 118 -29.68 11.67 -10.13
C HIS A 118 -30.22 10.35 -10.70
N HIS A 119 -29.34 9.49 -11.21
CA HIS A 119 -29.66 8.09 -11.42
C HIS A 119 -29.29 7.29 -10.16
N HIS A 120 -30.31 6.96 -9.37
CA HIS A 120 -30.25 5.95 -8.32
C HIS A 120 -30.51 4.59 -8.97
N ASP A 121 -29.51 3.71 -9.03
CA ASP A 121 -29.75 2.29 -9.19
C ASP A 121 -30.05 1.68 -7.80
N HIS A 122 -31.28 1.21 -7.67
CA HIS A 122 -31.74 0.37 -6.58
C HIS A 122 -31.35 -1.07 -6.90
N ASP A 123 -30.44 -1.65 -6.12
CA ASP A 123 -30.23 -3.09 -6.09
C ASP A 123 -30.93 -3.67 -4.85
N ASP A 124 -31.68 -4.73 -5.09
CA ASP A 124 -32.73 -5.28 -4.27
C ASP A 124 -32.28 -5.80 -2.89
N HIS A 125 -33.10 -5.50 -1.89
CA HIS A 125 -33.07 -6.12 -0.58
C HIS A 125 -33.80 -7.47 -0.62
N ASP A 126 -33.06 -8.58 -0.68
CA ASP A 126 -33.58 -9.89 -0.27
C ASP A 126 -33.27 -10.12 1.21
N HIS A 127 -34.25 -9.81 2.06
CA HIS A 127 -34.29 -10.25 3.46
C HIS A 127 -35.31 -11.39 3.60
N GLU A 128 -34.82 -12.63 3.55
CA GLU A 128 -35.59 -13.81 3.97
C GLU A 128 -35.84 -13.76 5.49
N HIS A 129 -37.07 -13.41 5.88
CA HIS A 129 -37.60 -13.64 7.22
C HIS A 129 -38.86 -14.51 7.12
N HIS A 130 -38.70 -15.83 7.27
CA HIS A 130 -39.81 -16.74 7.47
C HIS A 130 -39.93 -17.10 8.96
N HIS A 131 -40.98 -16.57 9.58
CA HIS A 131 -41.45 -16.97 10.90
C HIS A 131 -42.50 -18.09 10.79
N HIS A 132 -42.33 -19.11 11.65
CA HIS A 132 -43.33 -19.77 12.48
C HIS A 132 -44.65 -20.30 11.85
N HIS A 133 -44.80 -21.62 11.94
CA HIS A 133 -46.02 -22.25 12.46
C HIS A 133 -45.65 -23.49 13.29
#